data_AF-A0A540WL96-F1
#
_entry.id   AF-A0A540WL96-F1
#
_cell.length_a   1.000
_cell.length_b   1.000
_cell.length_c   1.000
_cell.angle_alpha   90.00
_cell.angle_beta   90.00
_cell.angle_gamma   90.00
#
_symmetry.space_group_name_H-M   'P 1'
#
loop_
_entity.id
_entity.type
_entity.pdbx_description
1 polymer ?
#
loop_
_entity_poly.entity_id
_entity_poly.type
_entity_poly.pdbx_seq_one_letter_code
_entity_poly.pdbx_strand_id
1 'polypeptide(L)'
;MRAWLAVLTGTLFLALLAPGCDDDDNKPAPNGEDSGVPGDPDGGGHPGDGGPSPDFACNVARQEGCGTGQSCHFADLGSGKTGSRCFAAACDVVQQNCAQGQRCTYVSAGATTERRCVEAGASAEGARCTLAPTDGGVEYDTCAAGLFCKDERQDDGGTGFFCRRLCHATTQCGDAGECNTVLRLAGTSELPLLCGPRSQACDPFAQGCTAPLSCYPASSGPVCAGSGTRGTGETCDFSNQCAPGSACVNTGRGLNCRPLCRPSGTPACTAGTCRPLNDNPGVGACIP
;
A
#
# COMPACT_ATOMS: atom_id res chain seq x y z
N MET A 1 -40.15 21.10 57.58
CA MET A 1 -39.41 19.95 57.00
C MET A 1 -39.35 20.14 55.50
N ARG A 2 -38.15 19.95 54.93
CA ARG A 2 -37.76 20.21 53.54
C ARG A 2 -38.44 19.26 52.55
N ALA A 3 -38.72 19.73 51.33
CA ALA A 3 -38.42 19.00 50.09
C ALA A 3 -38.44 19.98 48.89
N TRP A 4 -37.28 20.14 48.27
CA TRP A 4 -37.09 20.74 46.94
C TRP A 4 -37.33 19.65 45.89
N LEU A 5 -37.99 19.99 44.77
CA LEU A 5 -37.96 19.20 43.54
C LEU A 5 -37.45 20.10 42.41
N ALA A 6 -36.23 19.83 41.97
CA ALA A 6 -35.63 20.41 40.77
C ALA A 6 -36.01 19.53 39.57
N VAL A 7 -36.57 20.15 38.53
CA VAL A 7 -36.78 19.53 37.22
C VAL A 7 -35.51 19.77 36.40
N LEU A 8 -34.73 18.72 36.16
CA LEU A 8 -33.60 18.73 35.22
C LEU A 8 -34.08 18.10 33.91
N THR A 9 -34.23 18.94 32.88
CA THR A 9 -34.32 18.53 31.48
C THR A 9 -32.94 18.05 31.02
N GLY A 10 -32.74 16.74 30.94
CA GLY A 10 -31.56 16.11 30.36
C GLY A 10 -31.84 15.65 28.94
N THR A 11 -31.37 16.41 27.95
CA THR A 11 -31.26 15.97 26.55
C THR A 11 -30.15 14.93 26.46
N LEU A 12 -30.52 13.68 26.17
CA LEU A 12 -29.60 12.58 25.89
C LEU A 12 -29.10 12.72 24.44
N PHE A 13 -27.95 13.38 24.25
CA PHE A 13 -27.20 13.29 22.99
C PHE A 13 -26.49 11.93 22.94
N LEU A 14 -27.08 10.97 22.24
CA LEU A 14 -26.40 9.76 21.81
C LEU A 14 -25.50 10.13 20.63
N ALA A 15 -24.21 10.35 20.92
CA ALA A 15 -23.18 10.40 19.89
C ALA A 15 -23.01 8.98 19.32
N LEU A 16 -23.56 8.75 18.13
CA LEU A 16 -23.25 7.59 17.30
C LEU A 16 -21.81 7.76 16.79
N LEU A 17 -20.87 7.05 17.42
CA LEU A 17 -19.54 6.84 16.87
C LEU A 17 -19.69 5.85 15.71
N ALA A 18 -19.71 6.36 14.49
CA ALA A 18 -19.48 5.54 13.31
C ALA A 18 -17.99 5.13 13.31
N PRO A 19 -17.64 3.86 13.07
CA PRO A 19 -16.26 3.48 12.79
C PRO A 19 -15.89 4.05 11.41
N GLY A 20 -15.32 5.25 11.40
CA GLY A 20 -14.59 5.76 10.24
C GLY A 20 -13.28 5.00 10.13
N CYS A 21 -12.91 4.60 8.91
CA CYS A 21 -11.56 4.17 8.61
C CYS A 21 -10.63 5.37 8.88
N ASP A 22 -9.65 5.21 9.78
CA ASP A 22 -8.65 6.26 10.04
C ASP A 22 -7.76 6.46 8.80
N ASP A 23 -7.88 7.63 8.17
CA ASP A 23 -6.96 8.13 7.14
C ASP A 23 -5.64 8.55 7.81
N ASP A 24 -4.76 7.59 8.09
CA ASP A 24 -3.38 7.88 8.49
C ASP A 24 -2.51 8.20 7.26
N ASP A 25 -1.78 9.32 7.30
CA ASP A 25 -0.82 9.81 6.29
C ASP A 25 0.36 8.85 6.00
N ASN A 26 0.40 7.68 6.63
CA ASN A 26 1.34 6.60 6.38
C ASN A 26 0.86 5.74 5.21
N LYS A 27 0.98 6.27 3.99
CA LYS A 27 0.80 5.51 2.75
C LYS A 27 2.00 4.57 2.53
N PRO A 28 1.80 3.24 2.48
CA PRO A 28 2.72 2.34 1.81
C PRO A 28 3.16 2.88 0.45
N ALA A 29 4.41 2.63 0.08
CA ALA A 29 4.94 3.09 -1.20
C ALA A 29 4.02 2.65 -2.36
N PRO A 30 3.87 3.49 -3.39
CA PRO A 30 3.22 3.05 -4.62
C PRO A 30 3.94 1.81 -5.14
N ASN A 31 3.19 0.85 -5.70
CA ASN A 31 3.70 -0.39 -6.28
C ASN A 31 4.48 -0.17 -7.59
N GLY A 32 5.29 0.89 -7.66
CA GLY A 32 6.33 1.01 -8.65
C GLY A 32 7.36 -0.09 -8.38
N GLU A 33 7.75 -0.80 -9.43
CA GLU A 33 8.99 -1.56 -9.38
C GLU A 33 10.12 -0.59 -8.98
N ASP A 34 11.03 -1.05 -8.12
CA ASP A 34 12.17 -0.21 -7.75
C ASP A 34 12.99 0.13 -8.99
N SER A 35 13.51 1.35 -9.07
CA SER A 35 14.24 1.89 -10.22
C SER A 35 15.64 1.28 -10.33
N GLY A 36 15.80 -0.05 -10.28
CA GLY A 36 17.09 -0.76 -10.23
C GLY A 36 18.10 -0.31 -11.29
N VAL A 37 19.35 -0.79 -11.28
CA VAL A 37 20.39 -0.23 -12.17
C VAL A 37 20.40 -0.97 -13.54
N PRO A 38 20.73 -0.32 -14.68
CA PRO A 38 20.81 -0.99 -15.97
C PRO A 38 21.80 -2.16 -15.99
N GLY A 39 21.39 -3.27 -16.61
CA GLY A 39 22.19 -4.50 -16.74
C GLY A 39 21.98 -5.53 -15.63
N ASP A 40 21.14 -5.22 -14.64
CA ASP A 40 20.59 -6.22 -13.71
C ASP A 40 19.27 -6.78 -14.28
N PRO A 41 19.17 -8.10 -14.56
CA PRO A 41 17.93 -8.72 -15.04
C PRO A 41 16.81 -8.73 -13.97
N ASP A 42 17.14 -8.44 -12.72
CA ASP A 42 16.28 -8.63 -11.56
C ASP A 42 15.89 -7.30 -10.91
N GLY A 43 15.27 -6.39 -11.67
CA GLY A 43 14.60 -5.22 -11.06
C GLY A 43 13.61 -5.69 -9.99
N GLY A 44 14.05 -5.84 -8.73
CA GLY A 44 13.31 -6.44 -7.62
C GLY A 44 13.37 -7.98 -7.47
N GLY A 45 14.52 -8.52 -7.02
CA GLY A 45 14.73 -9.84 -6.35
C GLY A 45 14.76 -11.10 -7.23
N HIS A 46 15.59 -12.16 -7.08
CA HIS A 46 16.71 -12.60 -6.19
C HIS A 46 17.48 -13.72 -6.95
N PRO A 47 18.77 -14.09 -6.64
CA PRO A 47 19.00 -15.19 -5.70
C PRO A 47 20.30 -15.10 -4.86
N GLY A 48 20.19 -15.23 -3.53
CA GLY A 48 21.31 -15.62 -2.63
C GLY A 48 21.38 -14.91 -1.27
N ASP A 49 21.05 -15.64 -0.20
CA ASP A 49 21.58 -15.60 1.18
C ASP A 49 21.57 -14.31 2.05
N GLY A 50 20.87 -13.25 1.66
CA GLY A 50 20.35 -12.30 2.65
C GLY A 50 19.19 -12.96 3.39
N GLY A 51 19.40 -13.48 4.60
CA GLY A 51 18.36 -14.20 5.35
C GLY A 51 17.02 -13.45 5.33
N PRO A 52 15.88 -14.14 5.13
CA PRO A 52 14.60 -13.49 4.92
C PRO A 52 14.31 -12.61 6.12
N SER A 53 14.20 -11.30 5.89
CA SER A 53 13.63 -10.43 6.91
C SER A 53 12.23 -10.99 7.19
N PRO A 54 11.88 -11.37 8.42
CA PRO A 54 10.57 -11.93 8.73
C PRO A 54 9.43 -10.94 8.44
N ASP A 55 9.79 -9.67 8.26
CA ASP A 55 8.89 -8.57 7.95
C ASP A 55 8.54 -8.51 6.45
N PHE A 56 9.35 -9.08 5.55
CA PHE A 56 9.13 -9.06 4.09
C PHE A 56 9.29 -10.46 3.50
N ALA A 57 8.24 -11.28 3.64
CA ALA A 57 8.28 -12.69 3.27
C ALA A 57 8.02 -12.96 1.77
N CYS A 58 7.52 -11.99 1.02
CA CYS A 58 7.06 -12.19 -0.36
C CYS A 58 7.02 -10.88 -1.18
N ASN A 59 6.93 -10.98 -2.51
CA ASN A 59 6.79 -9.83 -3.42
C ASN A 59 5.31 -9.62 -3.79
N VAL A 60 4.73 -8.50 -3.33
CA VAL A 60 3.30 -8.17 -3.54
C VAL A 60 3.00 -7.88 -5.01
N ALA A 61 3.82 -7.08 -5.70
CA ALA A 61 3.54 -6.69 -7.08
C ALA A 61 3.59 -7.89 -8.05
N ARG A 62 4.53 -8.81 -7.82
CA ARG A 62 4.70 -10.03 -8.64
C ARG A 62 3.88 -11.22 -8.16
N GLN A 63 3.33 -11.15 -6.94
CA GLN A 63 2.69 -12.29 -6.28
C GLN A 63 3.63 -13.52 -6.17
N GLU A 64 4.88 -13.28 -5.79
CA GLU A 64 5.93 -14.30 -5.68
C GLU A 64 6.35 -14.55 -4.23
N GLY A 65 6.84 -15.76 -3.92
CA GLY A 65 7.36 -16.14 -2.60
C GLY A 65 6.36 -16.84 -1.67
N CYS A 66 5.08 -16.94 -2.07
CA CYS A 66 4.05 -17.63 -1.29
C CYS A 66 3.77 -19.07 -1.77
N GLY A 67 3.35 -19.92 -0.85
CA GLY A 67 2.95 -21.29 -1.16
C GLY A 67 1.61 -21.38 -1.89
N THR A 68 1.28 -22.57 -2.41
CA THR A 68 -0.02 -22.83 -3.03
C THR A 68 -1.18 -22.49 -2.10
N GLY A 69 -2.17 -21.75 -2.61
CA GLY A 69 -3.35 -21.33 -1.83
C GLY A 69 -3.12 -20.09 -0.95
N GLN A 70 -1.96 -19.44 -1.04
CA GLN A 70 -1.68 -18.16 -0.41
C GLN A 70 -1.49 -17.08 -1.48
N SER A 71 -1.73 -15.83 -1.12
CA SER A 71 -1.27 -14.69 -1.90
C SER A 71 -0.49 -13.70 -1.04
N CYS A 72 0.39 -12.93 -1.70
CA CYS A 72 1.27 -11.99 -1.05
C CYS A 72 0.56 -10.65 -0.89
N HIS A 73 0.47 -10.14 0.33
CA HIS A 73 -0.10 -8.82 0.59
C HIS A 73 0.84 -8.01 1.47
N PHE A 74 0.70 -6.69 1.40
CA PHE A 74 1.24 -5.85 2.46
C PHE A 74 0.56 -6.23 3.77
N ALA A 75 1.32 -6.12 4.86
CA ALA A 75 0.88 -6.51 6.18
C ALA A 75 1.20 -5.42 7.19
N ASP A 76 0.25 -5.10 8.05
CA ASP A 76 0.52 -4.37 9.29
C ASP A 76 1.25 -5.31 10.26
N LEU A 77 2.48 -4.96 10.62
CA LEU A 77 3.32 -5.74 11.53
C LEU A 77 3.20 -5.25 12.98
N GLY A 78 2.35 -4.26 13.23
CA GLY A 78 2.22 -3.56 14.51
C GLY A 78 3.28 -2.47 14.72
N SER A 79 3.04 -1.59 15.70
CA SER A 79 3.93 -0.47 16.04
C SER A 79 4.23 0.48 14.86
N GLY A 80 3.28 0.64 13.94
CA GLY A 80 3.41 1.47 12.75
C GLY A 80 4.33 0.89 11.66
N LYS A 81 4.73 -0.38 11.78
CA LYS A 81 5.54 -1.06 10.77
C LYS A 81 4.66 -1.73 9.72
N THR A 82 5.09 -1.64 8.47
CA THR A 82 4.49 -2.36 7.34
C THR A 82 5.52 -3.30 6.74
N GLY A 83 5.06 -4.45 6.28
CA GLY A 83 5.84 -5.45 5.60
C GLY A 83 5.06 -6.17 4.52
N SER A 84 5.54 -7.32 4.06
CA SER A 84 4.80 -8.22 3.17
C SER A 84 4.73 -9.63 3.74
N ARG A 85 3.55 -10.25 3.68
CA ARG A 85 3.32 -11.61 4.20
C ARG A 85 2.43 -12.41 3.26
N CYS A 86 2.58 -13.73 3.35
CA CYS A 86 1.72 -14.68 2.67
C CYS A 86 0.49 -14.95 3.51
N PHE A 87 -0.68 -14.68 2.95
CA PHE A 87 -1.97 -14.89 3.61
C PHE A 87 -2.73 -15.99 2.89
N ALA A 88 -3.12 -17.01 3.65
CA ALA A 88 -4.05 -18.03 3.18
C ALA A 88 -5.47 -17.46 3.17
N ALA A 89 -6.22 -17.70 2.11
CA ALA A 89 -7.63 -17.37 2.05
C ALA A 89 -8.36 -18.25 1.03
N ALA A 90 -9.70 -18.17 1.04
CA ALA A 90 -10.52 -18.91 0.09
C ALA A 90 -10.30 -18.45 -1.37
N CYS A 91 -9.87 -17.21 -1.58
CA CYS A 91 -9.72 -16.60 -2.89
C CYS A 91 -8.76 -15.40 -2.90
N ASP A 92 -8.39 -14.94 -4.09
CA ASP A 92 -7.61 -13.73 -4.33
C ASP A 92 -8.49 -12.62 -4.91
N VAL A 93 -8.46 -11.45 -4.27
CA VAL A 93 -9.33 -10.31 -4.58
C VAL A 93 -8.96 -9.59 -5.88
N VAL A 94 -7.80 -9.86 -6.47
CA VAL A 94 -7.40 -9.31 -7.77
C VAL A 94 -7.61 -10.36 -8.88
N GLN A 95 -7.21 -11.61 -8.64
CA GLN A 95 -7.39 -12.69 -9.62
C GLN A 95 -8.84 -13.18 -9.75
N GLN A 96 -9.70 -12.90 -8.76
CA GLN A 96 -11.13 -13.25 -8.76
C GLN A 96 -11.40 -14.74 -9.03
N ASN A 97 -10.59 -15.61 -8.43
CA ASN A 97 -10.61 -17.07 -8.63
C ASN A 97 -11.74 -17.81 -7.89
N CYS A 98 -12.93 -17.22 -7.82
CA CYS A 98 -14.14 -17.83 -7.27
C CYS A 98 -14.95 -18.59 -8.35
N ALA A 99 -15.92 -19.39 -7.92
CA ALA A 99 -16.82 -20.07 -8.85
C ALA A 99 -17.70 -19.08 -9.65
N GLN A 100 -18.29 -19.55 -10.75
CA GLN A 100 -19.15 -18.71 -11.59
C GLN A 100 -20.30 -18.10 -10.77
N GLY A 101 -20.56 -16.80 -10.97
CA GLY A 101 -21.58 -16.06 -10.23
C GLY A 101 -21.13 -15.54 -8.86
N GLN A 102 -19.89 -15.83 -8.46
CA GLN A 102 -19.29 -15.32 -7.24
C GLN A 102 -18.16 -14.34 -7.55
N ARG A 103 -17.77 -13.57 -6.53
CA ARG A 103 -16.57 -12.73 -6.54
C ARG A 103 -15.78 -12.91 -5.26
N CYS A 104 -14.49 -12.64 -5.32
CA CYS A 104 -13.66 -12.57 -4.12
C CYS A 104 -13.67 -11.14 -3.58
N THR A 105 -14.04 -10.97 -2.30
CA THR A 105 -13.94 -9.69 -1.60
C THR A 105 -13.57 -9.92 -0.13
N TYR A 106 -13.33 -8.84 0.60
CA TYR A 106 -13.18 -8.87 2.05
C TYR A 106 -14.55 -8.92 2.72
N VAL A 107 -14.62 -9.80 3.70
CA VAL A 107 -15.83 -10.15 4.39
C VAL A 107 -15.60 -10.03 5.88
N SER A 108 -16.41 -9.23 6.55
CA SER A 108 -16.33 -8.99 7.99
C SER A 108 -17.37 -9.85 8.72
N ALA A 109 -16.92 -10.60 9.72
CA ALA A 109 -17.79 -11.39 10.60
C ALA A 109 -17.34 -11.21 12.06
N GLY A 110 -18.07 -10.38 12.80
CA GLY A 110 -17.67 -10.00 14.16
C GLY A 110 -16.37 -9.18 14.16
N ALA A 111 -15.34 -9.69 14.84
CA ALA A 111 -14.04 -9.02 14.96
C ALA A 111 -13.01 -9.47 13.90
N THR A 112 -13.42 -10.30 12.94
CA THR A 112 -12.53 -10.89 11.93
C THR A 112 -12.93 -10.45 10.55
N THR A 113 -11.94 -10.05 9.76
CA THR A 113 -12.10 -9.78 8.33
C THR A 113 -11.21 -10.71 7.54
N GLU A 114 -11.77 -11.36 6.52
CA GLU A 114 -11.02 -12.28 5.66
C GLU A 114 -11.58 -12.30 4.23
N ARG A 115 -10.79 -12.78 3.29
CA ARG A 115 -11.21 -12.90 1.89
C ARG A 115 -12.08 -14.14 1.71
N ARG A 116 -13.29 -13.95 1.16
CA ARG A 116 -14.23 -15.04 0.84
C ARG A 116 -14.87 -14.86 -0.52
N CYS A 117 -15.27 -15.96 -1.12
CA CYS A 117 -16.15 -15.96 -2.29
C CYS A 117 -17.59 -15.67 -1.84
N VAL A 118 -18.14 -14.57 -2.32
CA VAL A 118 -19.51 -14.13 -2.06
C VAL A 118 -20.26 -13.94 -3.37
N GLU A 119 -21.57 -13.68 -3.30
CA GLU A 119 -22.36 -13.33 -4.48
C GLU A 119 -21.75 -12.12 -5.21
N ALA A 120 -21.77 -12.15 -6.55
CA ALA A 120 -21.26 -11.03 -7.34
C ALA A 120 -22.07 -9.75 -7.07
N GLY A 121 -21.37 -8.66 -6.74
CA GLY A 121 -21.98 -7.34 -6.72
C GLY A 121 -22.15 -6.77 -8.12
N ALA A 122 -22.95 -5.71 -8.24
CA ALA A 122 -23.33 -5.10 -9.51
C ALA A 122 -22.80 -3.67 -9.71
N SER A 123 -22.32 -3.01 -8.65
CA SER A 123 -21.83 -1.63 -8.75
C SER A 123 -20.50 -1.59 -9.51
N ALA A 124 -20.47 -0.85 -10.62
CA ALA A 124 -19.28 -0.65 -11.43
C ALA A 124 -18.25 0.26 -10.75
N GLU A 125 -17.02 0.31 -11.29
CA GLU A 125 -15.96 1.19 -10.80
C GLU A 125 -16.41 2.66 -10.82
N GLY A 126 -16.14 3.39 -9.71
CA GLY A 126 -16.59 4.76 -9.49
C GLY A 126 -18.05 4.93 -9.11
N ALA A 127 -18.87 3.88 -9.15
CA ALA A 127 -20.26 3.95 -8.70
C ALA A 127 -20.35 4.00 -7.17
N ARG A 128 -21.44 4.57 -6.64
CA ARG A 128 -21.76 4.50 -5.21
C ARG A 128 -21.95 3.05 -4.78
N CYS A 129 -21.52 2.76 -3.57
CA CYS A 129 -21.63 1.45 -2.97
C CYS A 129 -21.98 1.56 -1.50
N THR A 130 -22.35 0.42 -0.93
CA THR A 130 -22.54 0.26 0.52
C THR A 130 -21.62 -0.83 1.00
N LEU A 131 -20.90 -0.58 2.08
CA LEU A 131 -20.44 -1.64 2.98
C LEU A 131 -21.70 -2.12 3.68
N ALA A 132 -22.29 -3.24 3.28
CA ALA A 132 -23.59 -3.65 3.80
C ALA A 132 -23.52 -3.94 5.30
N PRO A 133 -24.51 -3.49 6.09
CA PRO A 133 -25.07 -4.35 7.14
C PRO A 133 -26.61 -4.34 7.07
N THR A 134 -27.32 -5.26 7.73
CA THR A 134 -28.03 -4.85 8.96
C THR A 134 -28.41 -5.97 9.95
N ASP A 135 -28.11 -7.25 9.67
CA ASP A 135 -28.84 -8.35 10.33
C ASP A 135 -27.98 -9.17 11.32
N GLY A 136 -26.80 -8.68 11.69
CA GLY A 136 -25.84 -9.41 12.56
C GLY A 136 -25.13 -10.58 11.85
N GLY A 137 -25.21 -10.61 10.52
CA GLY A 137 -24.57 -11.60 9.66
C GLY A 137 -23.19 -11.19 9.17
N VAL A 138 -22.82 -11.76 8.03
CA VAL A 138 -21.55 -11.57 7.36
C VAL A 138 -21.63 -10.33 6.46
N GLU A 139 -20.75 -9.36 6.65
CA GLU A 139 -20.77 -8.06 5.94
C GLU A 139 -19.79 -8.05 4.77
N TYR A 140 -20.25 -7.59 3.60
CA TYR A 140 -19.42 -7.38 2.41
C TYR A 140 -20.03 -6.30 1.51
N ASP A 141 -19.22 -5.78 0.58
CA ASP A 141 -19.63 -4.64 -0.24
C ASP A 141 -20.50 -5.01 -1.46
N THR A 142 -21.07 -4.01 -2.14
CA THR A 142 -21.94 -4.22 -3.32
C THR A 142 -21.23 -4.09 -4.67
N CYS A 143 -19.91 -3.92 -4.69
CA CYS A 143 -19.15 -3.69 -5.91
C CYS A 143 -18.99 -4.95 -6.76
N ALA A 144 -18.77 -4.77 -8.06
CA ALA A 144 -18.48 -5.86 -8.97
C ALA A 144 -17.16 -6.58 -8.60
N ALA A 145 -16.90 -7.72 -9.27
CA ALA A 145 -15.67 -8.47 -9.11
C ALA A 145 -14.42 -7.61 -9.38
N GLY A 146 -13.40 -7.74 -8.53
CA GLY A 146 -12.16 -6.96 -8.62
C GLY A 146 -12.25 -5.55 -8.04
N LEU A 147 -13.40 -5.17 -7.47
CA LEU A 147 -13.63 -3.87 -6.86
C LEU A 147 -13.96 -4.00 -5.37
N PHE A 148 -13.64 -2.96 -4.60
CA PHE A 148 -13.98 -2.82 -3.19
C PHE A 148 -14.61 -1.46 -2.92
N CYS A 149 -15.52 -1.41 -1.96
CA CYS A 149 -16.20 -0.17 -1.57
C CYS A 149 -15.35 0.63 -0.61
N LYS A 150 -14.72 1.70 -1.10
CA LYS A 150 -13.83 2.56 -0.35
C LYS A 150 -14.55 3.85 0.04
N ASP A 151 -14.33 4.31 1.26
CA ASP A 151 -14.70 5.65 1.65
C ASP A 151 -13.76 6.71 1.05
N GLU A 152 -14.33 7.85 0.69
CA GLU A 152 -13.66 8.97 0.06
C GLU A 152 -14.23 10.28 0.57
N ARG A 153 -13.33 11.14 1.05
CA ARG A 153 -13.65 12.50 1.42
C ARG A 153 -14.12 13.30 0.21
N GLN A 154 -15.23 14.01 0.38
CA GLN A 154 -15.89 14.81 -0.63
C GLN A 154 -15.56 16.30 -0.46
N ASP A 155 -15.76 17.09 -1.52
CA ASP A 155 -15.45 18.53 -1.53
C ASP A 155 -16.27 19.34 -0.51
N ASP A 156 -17.45 18.85 -0.14
CA ASP A 156 -18.31 19.42 0.89
C ASP A 156 -17.88 19.07 2.33
N GLY A 157 -16.77 18.34 2.48
CA GLY A 157 -16.26 17.85 3.75
C GLY A 157 -16.95 16.58 4.26
N GLY A 158 -17.91 16.02 3.50
CA GLY A 158 -18.54 14.74 3.80
C GLY A 158 -17.69 13.54 3.38
N THR A 159 -18.18 12.34 3.68
CA THR A 159 -17.60 11.07 3.24
C THR A 159 -18.60 10.33 2.36
N GLY A 160 -18.18 9.94 1.16
CA GLY A 160 -18.94 9.08 0.27
C GLY A 160 -18.25 7.72 0.11
N PHE A 161 -18.99 6.70 -0.34
CA PHE A 161 -18.45 5.37 -0.58
C PHE A 161 -18.56 5.02 -2.06
N PHE A 162 -17.43 4.62 -2.66
CA PHE A 162 -17.33 4.35 -4.08
C PHE A 162 -16.54 3.07 -4.37
N CYS A 163 -16.92 2.37 -5.43
CA CYS A 163 -16.22 1.17 -5.86
C CYS A 163 -14.87 1.54 -6.49
N ARG A 164 -13.78 1.04 -5.91
CA ARG A 164 -12.41 1.20 -6.42
C ARG A 164 -11.80 -0.16 -6.74
N ARG A 165 -10.99 -0.19 -7.79
CA ARG A 165 -10.34 -1.41 -8.26
C ARG A 165 -9.26 -1.86 -7.29
N LEU A 166 -9.29 -3.13 -6.91
CA LEU A 166 -8.22 -3.80 -6.17
C LEU A 166 -7.07 -4.12 -7.11
N CYS A 167 -5.85 -4.04 -6.60
CA CYS A 167 -4.66 -4.25 -7.41
C CYS A 167 -3.49 -4.76 -6.57
N HIS A 168 -2.55 -5.41 -7.26
CA HIS A 168 -1.23 -5.80 -6.80
C HIS A 168 -0.15 -4.93 -7.43
N ALA A 169 -0.37 -4.41 -8.64
CA ALA A 169 0.60 -3.61 -9.39
C ALA A 169 -0.07 -2.46 -10.17
N THR A 170 0.67 -1.37 -10.41
CA THR A 170 0.18 -0.18 -11.12
C THR A 170 -0.32 -0.47 -12.54
N THR A 171 0.25 -1.47 -13.22
CA THR A 171 -0.20 -1.88 -14.57
C THR A 171 -1.65 -2.36 -14.60
N GLN A 172 -2.24 -2.71 -13.46
CA GLN A 172 -3.63 -3.15 -13.34
C GLN A 172 -4.62 -1.99 -13.19
N CYS A 173 -4.12 -0.76 -12.98
CA CYS A 173 -4.95 0.41 -12.73
C CYS A 173 -5.30 1.22 -13.99
N GLY A 174 -4.62 1.00 -15.11
CA GLY A 174 -4.88 1.72 -16.36
C GLY A 174 -4.90 3.25 -16.16
N ASP A 175 -5.95 3.91 -16.64
CA ASP A 175 -6.12 5.35 -16.51
C ASP A 175 -6.55 5.80 -15.10
N ALA A 176 -6.97 4.87 -14.22
CA ALA A 176 -7.40 5.19 -12.86
C ALA A 176 -6.23 5.63 -11.95
N GLY A 177 -4.99 5.38 -12.36
CA GLY A 177 -3.79 5.90 -11.72
C GLY A 177 -2.82 4.80 -11.30
N GLU A 178 -2.39 4.82 -10.03
CA GLU A 178 -1.38 3.92 -9.49
C GLU A 178 -1.98 2.94 -8.48
N CYS A 179 -1.35 1.77 -8.34
CA CYS A 179 -1.70 0.85 -7.27
C CYS A 179 -0.98 1.28 -5.99
N ASN A 180 -1.56 2.23 -5.27
CA ASN A 180 -0.90 2.94 -4.17
C ASN A 180 -1.84 3.27 -3.00
N THR A 181 -3.14 3.04 -3.15
CA THR A 181 -4.11 3.41 -2.13
C THR A 181 -4.32 2.24 -1.19
N VAL A 182 -3.93 2.42 0.06
CA VAL A 182 -3.91 1.33 1.03
C VAL A 182 -5.23 1.26 1.74
N LEU A 183 -5.84 0.09 1.71
CA LEU A 183 -7.10 -0.18 2.36
C LEU A 183 -6.80 -0.86 3.71
N ARG A 184 -7.13 -0.16 4.79
CA ARG A 184 -7.03 -0.69 6.16
C ARG A 184 -8.39 -1.20 6.59
N LEU A 185 -8.48 -2.49 6.86
CA LEU A 185 -9.72 -3.14 7.27
C LEU A 185 -9.61 -3.61 8.71
N ALA A 186 -10.61 -3.30 9.54
CA ALA A 186 -10.67 -3.78 10.91
C ALA A 186 -10.69 -5.31 10.93
N GLY A 187 -10.05 -5.93 11.92
CA GLY A 187 -10.09 -7.39 12.10
C GLY A 187 -9.19 -8.19 11.16
N THR A 188 -8.29 -7.55 10.41
CA THR A 188 -7.21 -8.19 9.65
C THR A 188 -5.93 -7.35 9.70
N SER A 189 -4.78 -8.01 9.52
CA SER A 189 -3.50 -7.33 9.29
C SER A 189 -3.18 -7.19 7.80
N GLU A 190 -4.00 -7.73 6.89
CA GLU A 190 -3.84 -7.53 5.45
C GLU A 190 -4.03 -6.05 5.12
N LEU A 191 -3.14 -5.51 4.28
CA LEU A 191 -3.20 -4.15 3.75
C LEU A 191 -3.38 -4.20 2.23
N PRO A 192 -4.56 -4.62 1.73
CA PRO A 192 -4.87 -4.61 0.30
C PRO A 192 -4.68 -3.24 -0.32
N LEU A 193 -4.37 -3.25 -1.62
CA LEU A 193 -4.18 -2.03 -2.39
C LEU A 193 -5.30 -1.82 -3.39
N LEU A 194 -5.61 -0.54 -3.58
CA LEU A 194 -6.57 -0.02 -4.51
C LEU A 194 -5.88 0.89 -5.52
N CYS A 195 -6.42 0.90 -6.73
CA CYS A 195 -6.09 1.88 -7.74
C CYS A 195 -6.58 3.25 -7.27
N GLY A 196 -5.64 4.19 -7.18
CA GLY A 196 -5.89 5.54 -6.74
C GLY A 196 -5.16 6.57 -7.58
N PRO A 197 -5.32 7.86 -7.25
CA PRO A 197 -4.65 8.92 -7.98
C PRO A 197 -3.14 8.69 -7.98
N ARG A 198 -2.51 9.05 -9.10
CA ARG A 198 -1.05 8.97 -9.22
C ARG A 198 -0.39 9.77 -8.10
N SER A 199 0.68 9.21 -7.56
CA SER A 199 1.46 9.86 -6.52
C SER A 199 1.99 11.19 -7.05
N GLN A 200 2.09 12.18 -6.17
CA GLN A 200 2.68 13.46 -6.53
C GLN A 200 4.13 13.23 -6.95
N ALA A 201 4.46 13.64 -8.17
CA ALA A 201 5.84 13.64 -8.65
C ALA A 201 6.69 14.56 -7.75
N CYS A 202 7.90 14.12 -7.46
CA CYS A 202 8.81 14.87 -6.60
C CYS A 202 10.26 14.81 -7.15
N ASP A 203 11.14 15.67 -6.63
CA ASP A 203 12.58 15.59 -6.91
C ASP A 203 13.26 14.86 -5.73
N PRO A 204 13.86 13.68 -5.95
CA PRO A 204 14.49 12.90 -4.89
C PRO A 204 15.76 13.56 -4.32
N PHE A 205 16.28 14.60 -4.96
CA PHE A 205 17.35 15.43 -4.42
C PHE A 205 16.85 16.64 -3.64
N ALA A 206 15.64 17.12 -3.94
CA ALA A 206 15.04 18.26 -3.23
C ALA A 206 14.13 17.83 -2.06
N GLN A 207 13.68 16.58 -2.02
CA GLN A 207 12.85 16.01 -0.95
C GLN A 207 11.58 16.84 -0.66
N GLY A 208 10.89 17.27 -1.73
CA GLY A 208 9.72 18.17 -1.65
C GLY A 208 8.40 17.53 -1.20
N CYS A 209 8.44 16.40 -0.48
CA CYS A 209 7.25 15.73 0.01
C CYS A 209 6.81 16.30 1.37
N THR A 210 5.51 16.38 1.62
CA THR A 210 4.99 16.76 2.93
C THR A 210 5.26 15.64 3.93
N ALA A 211 5.83 15.98 5.09
CA ALA A 211 6.05 15.03 6.17
C ALA A 211 4.72 14.33 6.55
N PRO A 212 4.73 13.00 6.84
CA PRO A 212 5.90 12.15 7.09
C PRO A 212 6.53 11.49 5.86
N LEU A 213 6.17 11.91 4.64
CA LEU A 213 6.64 11.31 3.38
C LEU A 213 8.00 11.87 2.94
N SER A 214 8.74 11.07 2.17
CA SER A 214 9.98 11.44 1.49
C SER A 214 9.94 11.04 0.02
N CYS A 215 10.77 11.66 -0.81
CA CYS A 215 10.79 11.42 -2.24
C CYS A 215 11.77 10.30 -2.57
N TYR A 216 11.27 9.23 -3.18
CA TYR A 216 12.07 8.07 -3.60
C TYR A 216 11.93 7.83 -5.11
N PRO A 217 13.00 7.38 -5.78
CA PRO A 217 12.89 6.93 -7.17
C PRO A 217 11.99 5.67 -7.24
N ALA A 218 11.13 5.62 -8.26
CA ALA A 218 10.35 4.44 -8.65
C ALA A 218 10.31 4.30 -10.18
N SER A 219 9.93 3.15 -10.71
CA SER A 219 9.93 2.91 -12.17
C SER A 219 9.01 3.85 -12.95
N SER A 220 7.96 4.39 -12.33
CA SER A 220 7.09 5.43 -12.92
C SER A 220 7.65 6.86 -12.80
N GLY A 221 8.85 7.02 -12.24
CA GLY A 221 9.45 8.28 -11.84
C GLY A 221 9.45 8.46 -10.32
N PRO A 222 10.09 9.50 -9.77
CA PRO A 222 10.18 9.69 -8.33
C PRO A 222 8.85 10.11 -7.71
N VAL A 223 8.54 9.52 -6.55
CA VAL A 223 7.24 9.60 -5.87
C VAL A 223 7.39 9.80 -4.36
N CYS A 224 6.41 10.48 -3.77
CA CYS A 224 6.34 10.63 -2.32
C CYS A 224 5.83 9.33 -1.67
N ALA A 225 6.66 8.73 -0.81
CA ALA A 225 6.34 7.52 -0.05
C ALA A 225 6.77 7.66 1.41
N GLY A 226 6.27 6.78 2.29
CA GLY A 226 6.66 6.77 3.71
C GLY A 226 8.18 6.74 3.89
N SER A 227 8.70 7.58 4.79
CA SER A 227 10.14 7.75 4.99
C SER A 227 10.76 6.54 5.69
N GLY A 228 11.71 5.89 5.01
CA GLY A 228 12.54 4.83 5.55
C GLY A 228 13.63 5.33 6.50
N THR A 229 14.20 4.40 7.28
CA THR A 229 15.25 4.69 8.26
C THR A 229 16.53 3.88 8.04
N ARG A 230 16.55 2.97 7.05
CA ARG A 230 17.72 2.13 6.79
C ARG A 230 18.89 2.95 6.27
N GLY A 231 20.04 2.81 6.90
CA GLY A 231 21.28 3.51 6.56
C GLY A 231 21.96 2.94 5.31
N THR A 232 22.95 3.68 4.81
CA THR A 232 23.76 3.22 3.67
C THR A 232 24.43 1.87 3.95
N GLY A 233 24.30 0.94 3.01
CA GLY A 233 24.87 -0.41 3.07
C GLY A 233 23.97 -1.44 3.78
N GLU A 234 22.92 -1.02 4.47
CA GLU A 234 21.93 -1.95 5.01
C GLU A 234 21.16 -2.63 3.89
N THR A 235 20.72 -3.87 4.13
CA THR A 235 19.90 -4.60 3.17
C THR A 235 18.55 -3.92 3.02
N CYS A 236 17.94 -4.05 1.86
CA CYS A 236 16.63 -3.48 1.56
C CYS A 236 15.94 -4.28 0.46
N ASP A 237 14.63 -4.11 0.35
CA ASP A 237 13.83 -4.69 -0.73
C ASP A 237 13.24 -3.59 -1.63
N PHE A 238 13.06 -2.38 -1.07
CA PHE A 238 12.49 -1.22 -1.76
C PHE A 238 13.20 0.07 -1.34
N SER A 239 13.35 1.01 -2.27
CA SER A 239 13.98 2.31 -2.04
C SER A 239 13.41 3.08 -0.84
N ASN A 240 12.10 3.03 -0.59
CA ASN A 240 11.47 3.74 0.52
C ASN A 240 11.76 3.12 1.91
N GLN A 241 12.44 1.98 1.99
CA GLN A 241 12.97 1.47 3.26
C GLN A 241 14.24 2.20 3.68
N CYS A 242 14.96 2.79 2.72
CA CYS A 242 16.19 3.53 2.94
C CYS A 242 15.92 4.94 3.47
N ALA A 243 16.90 5.51 4.17
CA ALA A 243 16.86 6.90 4.59
C ALA A 243 16.69 7.84 3.37
N PRO A 244 16.02 9.00 3.53
CA PRO A 244 15.83 9.96 2.44
C PRO A 244 17.15 10.34 1.76
N GLY A 245 17.13 10.46 0.42
CA GLY A 245 18.34 10.65 -0.38
C GLY A 245 19.12 9.36 -0.67
N SER A 246 18.53 8.19 -0.43
CA SER A 246 19.06 6.88 -0.82
C SER A 246 18.03 6.08 -1.62
N ALA A 247 18.51 5.09 -2.36
CA ALA A 247 17.70 4.09 -3.06
C ALA A 247 18.18 2.68 -2.73
N CYS A 248 17.28 1.71 -2.88
CA CYS A 248 17.61 0.30 -2.77
C CYS A 248 18.06 -0.22 -4.12
N VAL A 249 19.30 -0.66 -4.21
CA VAL A 249 19.90 -1.04 -5.49
C VAL A 249 20.72 -2.31 -5.35
N ASN A 250 20.74 -3.11 -6.41
CA ASN A 250 21.59 -4.29 -6.47
C ASN A 250 23.05 -3.89 -6.64
N THR A 251 23.92 -4.35 -5.75
CA THR A 251 25.37 -4.13 -5.82
C THR A 251 26.14 -5.37 -6.27
N GLY A 252 25.46 -6.37 -6.83
CA GLY A 252 26.02 -7.69 -7.15
C GLY A 252 26.27 -8.60 -5.93
N ARG A 253 25.97 -8.11 -4.72
CA ARG A 253 26.02 -8.87 -3.46
C ARG A 253 24.66 -8.96 -2.76
N GLY A 254 23.62 -8.46 -3.42
CA GLY A 254 22.29 -8.23 -2.85
C GLY A 254 21.83 -6.79 -3.02
N LEU A 255 20.59 -6.56 -2.58
CA LEU A 255 19.95 -5.25 -2.57
C LEU A 255 20.36 -4.50 -1.29
N ASN A 256 20.95 -3.31 -1.46
CA ASN A 256 21.40 -2.47 -0.35
C ASN A 256 21.04 -1.00 -0.57
N CYS A 257 20.85 -0.28 0.54
CA CYS A 257 20.61 1.15 0.52
C CYS A 257 21.88 1.88 0.08
N ARG A 258 21.80 2.66 -1.00
CA ARG A 258 22.93 3.44 -1.52
C ARG A 258 22.54 4.90 -1.70
N PRO A 259 23.43 5.86 -1.41
CA PRO A 259 23.17 7.28 -1.62
C PRO A 259 22.83 7.57 -3.08
N LEU A 260 21.88 8.48 -3.28
CA LEU A 260 21.55 9.00 -4.59
C LEU A 260 22.63 9.94 -5.11
N CYS A 261 22.81 9.95 -6.43
CA CYS A 261 23.73 10.83 -7.13
C CYS A 261 23.15 11.26 -8.48
N ARG A 262 23.67 12.34 -9.06
CA ARG A 262 23.36 12.73 -10.44
C ARG A 262 24.47 12.20 -11.36
N PRO A 263 24.17 11.34 -12.36
CA PRO A 263 25.19 10.71 -13.22
C PRO A 263 26.20 11.68 -13.86
N SER A 264 25.77 12.90 -14.17
CA SER A 264 26.61 13.97 -14.74
C SER A 264 26.51 15.28 -13.96
N GLY A 265 26.28 15.23 -12.64
CA GLY A 265 26.02 16.43 -11.84
C GLY A 265 26.24 16.27 -10.34
N THR A 266 25.61 17.17 -9.57
CA THR A 266 25.65 17.18 -8.11
C THR A 266 24.28 16.79 -7.51
N PRO A 267 24.23 15.93 -6.47
CA PRO A 267 25.37 15.38 -5.73
C PRO A 267 26.11 14.28 -6.51
N ALA A 268 27.44 14.28 -6.39
CA ALA A 268 28.32 13.22 -6.89
C ALA A 268 28.62 12.21 -5.80
N CYS A 269 29.04 11.00 -6.18
CA CYS A 269 29.42 9.97 -5.23
C CYS A 269 30.71 10.33 -4.48
N THR A 270 30.67 10.29 -3.16
CA THR A 270 31.89 10.41 -2.33
C THR A 270 32.82 9.21 -2.51
N ALA A 271 32.24 8.03 -2.77
CA ALA A 271 32.96 6.80 -3.11
C ALA A 271 32.18 5.98 -4.13
N GLY A 272 32.89 5.28 -5.02
CA GLY A 272 32.30 4.47 -6.08
C GLY A 272 31.92 5.27 -7.33
N THR A 273 31.10 4.66 -8.18
CA THR A 273 30.61 5.25 -9.44
C THR A 273 29.12 5.55 -9.36
N CYS A 274 28.71 6.71 -9.86
CA CYS A 274 27.29 7.03 -9.99
C CYS A 274 26.69 6.26 -11.16
N ARG A 275 25.91 5.21 -10.88
CA ARG A 275 25.21 4.44 -11.91
C ARG A 275 23.75 4.92 -12.01
N PRO A 276 23.26 5.28 -13.22
CA PRO A 276 21.87 5.69 -13.41
C PRO A 276 20.89 4.62 -12.93
N LEU A 277 19.75 5.05 -12.41
CA LEU A 277 18.63 4.19 -12.07
C LEU A 277 17.75 3.95 -13.31
N ASN A 278 17.17 2.76 -13.42
CA ASN A 278 16.26 2.37 -14.50
C ASN A 278 15.06 3.31 -14.49
N ASP A 279 14.62 3.67 -15.70
CA ASP A 279 13.48 4.57 -15.92
C ASP A 279 13.61 5.96 -15.26
N ASN A 280 14.79 6.28 -14.73
CA ASN A 280 15.11 7.51 -14.01
C ASN A 280 16.48 8.06 -14.46
N PRO A 281 16.66 8.45 -15.75
CA PRO A 281 17.98 8.78 -16.30
C PRO A 281 18.67 9.99 -15.63
N GLY A 282 17.91 10.84 -14.93
CA GLY A 282 18.44 11.98 -14.15
C GLY A 282 18.86 11.63 -12.72
N VAL A 283 18.60 10.40 -12.27
CA VAL A 283 18.87 9.91 -10.92
C VAL A 283 19.77 8.68 -11.02
N GLY A 284 20.77 8.59 -10.18
CA GLY A 284 21.64 7.43 -10.04
C GLY A 284 21.83 7.06 -8.57
N ALA A 285 22.50 5.94 -8.34
CA ALA A 285 22.96 5.52 -7.02
C ALA A 285 24.48 5.29 -7.02
N CYS A 286 25.10 5.53 -5.86
CA CYS A 286 26.53 5.35 -5.67
C CYS A 286 26.89 3.88 -5.42
N ILE A 287 27.38 3.21 -6.46
CA ILE A 287 27.76 1.79 -6.42
C ILE A 287 29.28 1.69 -6.20
N PRO A 288 29.78 0.80 -5.31
CA PRO A 288 31.22 0.68 -5.06
C PRO A 288 32.01 0.28 -6.30
#